data_AF-A0A9X3NDP7-F1
#
_entry.id   AF-A0A9X3NDP7-F1
#
_cell.length_a   1.000
_cell.length_b   1.000
_cell.length_c   1.000
_cell.angle_alpha   90.00
_cell.angle_beta   90.00
_cell.angle_gamma   90.00
#
_symmetry.space_group_name_H-M   'P 1'
#
loop_
_entity.id
_entity.type
_entity.pdbx_description
1 polymer ?
#
loop_
_entity_poly.entity_id
_entity_poly.type
_entity_poly.pdbx_seq_one_letter_code
_entity_poly.pdbx_strand_id
1 'polypeptide(L)'
;MTAVKIIEYTDPGCPFAFSAEPFRWRLNWLYGDQLEWHLRLVVLAESPEEYVEKGFTVEMQAAGAKWLAGEHGMPMDTRVRSRMAATEPACRAVVATREHAPELEWPLLRRLRIRNFEGAFLDDTATLADAAVDVGLDPAQLSAWMETTDLGEDKATARNPSPAALAQSHKLAKWEGGMRYTCPSYEISGPAGTIAVPGFQPWAAYEVALANVAPDLLRREAPADVSELLSWAGSPLASKEVAVVMDTDVPTAREALGRVAAEHHVGADGFWTLTD
;
A
#
# COMPACT_ATOMS: atom_id res chain seq x y z
N MET A 1 21.68 10.68 0.32
CA MET A 1 21.27 11.83 1.17
C MET A 1 19.79 12.04 0.90
N THR A 2 18.93 11.96 1.92
CA THR A 2 17.49 12.18 1.75
C THR A 2 17.23 13.62 1.30
N ALA A 3 16.53 13.78 0.17
CA ALA A 3 16.12 15.08 -0.35
C ALA A 3 14.62 15.34 -0.19
N VAL A 4 13.81 14.28 -0.16
CA VAL A 4 12.35 14.37 -0.04
C VAL A 4 11.85 13.46 1.05
N LYS A 5 10.97 14.00 1.90
CA LYS A 5 10.19 13.27 2.89
C LYS A 5 8.77 13.06 2.38
N ILE A 6 8.29 11.83 2.42
CA ILE A 6 6.93 11.45 2.01
C ILE A 6 6.20 10.83 3.19
N ILE A 7 5.08 11.41 3.60
CA ILE A 7 4.14 10.76 4.53
C ILE A 7 3.06 10.07 3.70
N GLU A 8 2.96 8.74 3.76
CA GLU A 8 1.85 7.98 3.18
C GLU A 8 0.80 7.67 4.26
N TYR A 9 -0.42 8.18 4.09
CA TYR A 9 -1.59 7.79 4.86
C TYR A 9 -2.26 6.59 4.20
N THR A 10 -2.33 5.47 4.90
CA THR A 10 -2.69 4.19 4.29
C THR A 10 -3.37 3.22 5.24
N ASP A 11 -3.81 2.08 4.72
CA ASP A 11 -4.37 0.97 5.50
C ASP A 11 -4.13 -0.37 4.74
N PRO A 12 -3.77 -1.47 5.42
CA PRO A 12 -3.52 -2.76 4.76
C PRO A 12 -4.73 -3.33 4.02
N GLY A 13 -5.96 -3.00 4.46
CA GLY A 13 -7.20 -3.44 3.86
C GLY A 13 -7.77 -2.52 2.79
N CYS A 14 -7.12 -1.37 2.51
CA CYS A 14 -7.64 -0.43 1.52
C CYS A 14 -7.33 -0.88 0.08
N PRO A 15 -8.35 -1.15 -0.77
CA PRO A 15 -8.11 -1.62 -2.13
C PRO A 15 -7.58 -0.51 -3.05
N PHE A 16 -7.86 0.76 -2.77
CA PHE A 16 -7.27 1.88 -3.50
C PHE A 16 -5.79 2.06 -3.16
N ALA A 17 -5.40 1.92 -1.88
CA ALA A 17 -4.00 2.01 -1.49
C ALA A 17 -3.17 0.86 -2.08
N PHE A 18 -3.73 -0.36 -2.07
CA PHE A 18 -3.13 -1.50 -2.75
C PHE A 18 -3.03 -1.27 -4.27
N SER A 19 -4.08 -0.72 -4.88
CA SER A 19 -4.08 -0.33 -6.30
C SER A 19 -3.03 0.74 -6.67
N ALA A 20 -2.54 1.51 -5.69
CA ALA A 20 -1.54 2.56 -5.88
C ALA A 20 -0.09 2.08 -5.63
N GLU A 21 0.12 0.85 -5.14
CA GLU A 21 1.47 0.30 -4.95
C GLU A 21 2.35 0.33 -6.21
N PRO A 22 1.83 0.14 -7.44
CA PRO A 22 2.64 0.32 -8.65
C PRO A 22 3.35 1.69 -8.72
N PHE A 23 2.69 2.76 -8.25
CA PHE A 23 3.28 4.10 -8.25
C PHE A 23 4.35 4.23 -7.16
N ARG A 24 4.15 3.63 -5.98
CA ARG A 24 5.17 3.58 -4.92
C ARG A 24 6.42 2.82 -5.39
N TRP A 25 6.25 1.68 -6.05
CA TRP A 25 7.37 0.94 -6.64
C TRP A 25 8.12 1.76 -7.68
N ARG A 26 7.40 2.47 -8.56
CA ARG A 26 8.01 3.36 -9.56
C ARG A 26 8.76 4.53 -8.92
N LEU A 27 8.21 5.14 -7.88
CA LEU A 27 8.89 6.19 -7.10
C LEU A 27 10.20 5.67 -6.50
N ASN A 28 10.14 4.52 -5.82
CA ASN A 28 11.32 3.89 -5.21
C ASN A 28 12.35 3.49 -6.25
N TRP A 29 11.92 2.99 -7.42
CA TRP A 29 12.85 2.67 -8.49
C TRP A 29 13.54 3.93 -9.01
N LEU A 30 12.78 4.98 -9.32
CA LEU A 30 13.32 6.16 -10.00
C LEU A 30 14.20 7.02 -9.11
N TYR A 31 13.89 7.13 -7.81
CA TYR A 31 14.55 8.09 -6.93
C TYR A 31 15.31 7.46 -5.75
N GLY A 32 15.03 6.19 -5.43
CA GLY A 32 15.79 5.41 -4.45
C GLY A 32 15.91 6.08 -3.09
N ASP A 33 17.14 6.17 -2.59
CA ASP A 33 17.51 6.70 -1.27
C ASP A 33 17.33 8.23 -1.12
N GLN A 34 16.93 8.92 -2.19
CA GLN A 34 16.55 10.33 -2.11
C GLN A 34 15.18 10.53 -1.46
N LEU A 35 14.36 9.47 -1.37
CA LEU A 35 13.04 9.47 -0.73
C LEU A 35 13.10 8.84 0.66
N GLU A 36 12.63 9.54 1.67
CA GLU A 36 12.36 9.01 3.01
C GLU A 36 10.87 8.88 3.21
N TRP A 37 10.42 7.66 3.46
CA TRP A 37 9.02 7.36 3.65
C TRP A 37 8.64 7.26 5.13
N HIS A 38 7.50 7.82 5.48
CA HIS A 38 6.86 7.61 6.77
C HIS A 38 5.42 7.16 6.57
N LEU A 39 5.05 6.06 7.19
CA LEU A 39 3.69 5.52 7.16
C LEU A 39 2.85 6.13 8.26
N ARG A 40 1.57 6.36 7.95
CA ARG A 40 0.52 6.68 8.92
C ARG A 40 -0.72 5.83 8.66
N LEU A 41 -1.06 4.96 9.60
CA LEU A 41 -2.16 4.01 9.48
C LEU A 41 -3.49 4.68 9.84
N VAL A 42 -4.41 4.75 8.87
CA VAL A 42 -5.69 5.46 9.03
C VAL A 42 -6.69 4.66 9.86
N VAL A 43 -6.58 3.32 9.84
CA VAL A 43 -7.53 2.38 10.44
C VAL A 43 -8.94 2.55 9.88
N LEU A 44 -9.25 1.83 8.80
CA LEU A 44 -10.54 1.90 8.12
C LEU A 44 -11.72 1.39 8.97
N ALA A 45 -11.48 0.35 9.78
CA ALA A 45 -12.47 -0.21 10.70
C ALA A 45 -11.80 -0.88 11.91
N GLU A 46 -12.26 -0.55 13.12
CA GLU A 46 -11.80 -1.18 14.38
C GLU A 46 -12.48 -2.52 14.64
N SER A 47 -13.68 -2.71 14.10
CA SER A 47 -14.39 -3.97 14.16
C SER A 47 -15.11 -4.30 12.85
N PRO A 48 -15.48 -5.57 12.61
CA PRO A 48 -16.32 -5.93 11.47
C PRO A 48 -17.67 -5.16 11.43
N GLU A 49 -18.25 -4.88 12.61
CA GLU A 49 -19.54 -4.21 12.77
C GLU A 49 -19.51 -2.78 12.22
N GLU A 50 -18.41 -2.05 12.36
CA GLU A 50 -18.29 -0.71 11.78
C GLU A 50 -18.53 -0.68 10.28
N TYR A 51 -18.07 -1.70 9.55
CA TYR A 51 -18.34 -1.77 8.11
C TYR A 51 -19.82 -2.05 7.85
N VAL A 52 -20.45 -2.90 8.65
CA VAL A 52 -21.87 -3.21 8.53
C VAL A 52 -22.72 -1.96 8.81
N GLU A 53 -22.38 -1.19 9.84
CA GLU A 53 -23.03 0.08 10.18
C GLU A 53 -22.87 1.13 9.08
N LYS A 54 -21.72 1.14 8.39
CA LYS A 54 -21.48 1.95 7.19
C LYS A 54 -22.22 1.43 5.95
N GLY A 55 -22.97 0.33 6.07
CA GLY A 55 -23.80 -0.25 5.01
C GLY A 55 -23.06 -1.16 4.04
N PHE A 56 -21.85 -1.60 4.37
CA PHE A 56 -21.12 -2.56 3.54
C PHE A 56 -21.62 -3.99 3.76
N THR A 57 -21.63 -4.77 2.68
CA THR A 57 -21.79 -6.23 2.72
C THR A 57 -20.62 -6.94 2.07
N VAL A 58 -20.49 -8.24 2.30
CA VAL A 58 -19.44 -9.07 1.68
C VAL A 58 -19.60 -9.16 0.15
N GLU A 59 -20.84 -9.12 -0.35
CA GLU A 59 -21.14 -9.07 -1.79
C GLU A 59 -20.71 -7.73 -2.40
N MET A 60 -20.94 -6.62 -1.69
CA MET A 60 -20.47 -5.30 -2.12
C MET A 60 -18.95 -5.24 -2.17
N GLN A 61 -18.25 -5.81 -1.18
CA GLN A 61 -16.78 -5.90 -1.21
C GLN A 61 -16.27 -6.75 -2.37
N ALA A 62 -16.88 -7.92 -2.63
CA ALA A 62 -16.49 -8.78 -3.75
C ALA A 62 -16.73 -8.12 -5.11
N ALA A 63 -17.88 -7.45 -5.29
CA ALA A 63 -18.17 -6.67 -6.50
C ALA A 63 -17.19 -5.49 -6.67
N GLY A 64 -16.89 -4.80 -5.57
CA GLY A 64 -15.90 -3.71 -5.53
C GLY A 64 -14.49 -4.19 -5.89
N ALA A 65 -14.04 -5.31 -5.34
CA ALA A 65 -12.75 -5.93 -5.66
C ALA A 65 -12.67 -6.31 -7.15
N LYS A 66 -13.74 -6.89 -7.71
CA LYS A 66 -13.81 -7.20 -9.14
C LYS A 66 -13.70 -5.97 -10.02
N TRP A 67 -14.42 -4.90 -9.68
CA TRP A 67 -14.34 -3.65 -10.43
C TRP A 67 -12.94 -3.01 -10.31
N LEU A 68 -12.37 -2.92 -9.10
CA LEU A 68 -11.06 -2.35 -8.86
C LEU A 68 -9.92 -3.14 -9.53
N ALA A 69 -9.98 -4.47 -9.49
CA ALA A 69 -9.02 -5.32 -10.20
C ALA A 69 -9.08 -5.07 -11.71
N GLY A 70 -10.28 -4.94 -12.29
CA GLY A 70 -10.44 -4.60 -13.71
C GLY A 70 -9.97 -3.19 -14.07
N GLU A 71 -10.25 -2.21 -13.22
CA GLU A 71 -9.93 -0.80 -13.45
C GLU A 71 -8.42 -0.50 -13.26
N HIS A 72 -7.81 -1.04 -12.21
CA HIS A 72 -6.45 -0.70 -11.82
C HIS A 72 -5.43 -1.79 -12.15
N GLY A 73 -5.87 -3.02 -12.44
CA GLY A 73 -5.02 -4.14 -12.86
C GLY A 73 -4.26 -4.83 -11.72
N MET A 74 -4.47 -4.44 -10.46
CA MET A 74 -3.87 -5.14 -9.33
C MET A 74 -4.65 -6.44 -9.03
N PRO A 75 -3.95 -7.55 -8.72
CA PRO A 75 -4.58 -8.84 -8.46
C PRO A 75 -5.38 -8.82 -7.16
N MET A 76 -6.66 -9.14 -7.22
CA MET A 76 -7.53 -9.27 -6.05
C MET A 76 -8.44 -10.49 -6.20
N ASP A 77 -8.57 -11.28 -5.14
CA ASP A 77 -9.60 -12.30 -5.02
C ASP A 77 -10.98 -11.64 -4.99
N THR A 78 -11.84 -12.05 -5.91
CA THR A 78 -13.18 -11.50 -6.09
C THR A 78 -14.28 -12.42 -5.53
N ARG A 79 -13.91 -13.47 -4.80
CA ARG A 79 -14.89 -14.35 -4.15
C ARG A 79 -15.63 -13.60 -3.03
N VAL A 80 -16.90 -13.96 -2.85
CA VAL A 80 -17.67 -13.47 -1.70
C VAL A 80 -17.06 -14.07 -0.43
N ARG A 81 -16.63 -13.19 0.48
CA ARG A 81 -16.03 -13.58 1.76
C ARG A 81 -17.11 -14.09 2.71
N SER A 82 -16.73 -14.95 3.65
CA SER A 82 -17.68 -15.52 4.64
C SER A 82 -18.17 -14.51 5.68
N ARG A 83 -17.44 -13.42 5.90
CA ARG A 83 -17.75 -12.34 6.85
C ARG A 83 -17.03 -11.04 6.49
N MET A 84 -17.42 -9.95 7.15
CA MET A 84 -16.64 -8.73 7.21
C MET A 84 -15.45 -8.90 8.18
N ALA A 85 -14.39 -8.11 7.99
CA ALA A 85 -13.23 -8.10 8.87
C ALA A 85 -12.77 -6.68 9.20
N ALA A 86 -12.24 -6.51 10.40
CA ALA A 86 -11.57 -5.28 10.81
C ALA A 86 -10.21 -5.12 10.12
N THR A 87 -9.70 -3.89 10.05
CA THR A 87 -8.33 -3.61 9.58
C THR A 87 -7.39 -3.21 10.71
N GLU A 88 -7.94 -2.87 11.88
CA GLU A 88 -7.19 -2.43 13.05
C GLU A 88 -6.10 -3.41 13.50
N PRO A 89 -6.33 -4.74 13.61
CA PRO A 89 -5.29 -5.64 14.09
C PRO A 89 -4.06 -5.66 13.17
N ALA A 90 -4.28 -5.60 11.86
CA ALA A 90 -3.20 -5.48 10.88
C ALA A 90 -2.51 -4.10 10.92
N CYS A 91 -3.26 -3.01 11.13
CA CYS A 91 -2.65 -1.68 11.34
C CYS A 91 -1.75 -1.67 12.59
N ARG A 92 -2.22 -2.28 13.68
CA ARG A 92 -1.48 -2.45 14.93
C ARG A 92 -0.22 -3.28 14.73
N ALA A 93 -0.29 -4.36 13.96
CA ALA A 93 0.88 -5.17 13.61
C ALA A 93 1.95 -4.35 12.86
N VAL A 94 1.54 -3.50 11.92
CA VAL A 94 2.46 -2.61 11.18
C VAL A 94 3.10 -1.59 12.12
N VAL A 95 2.31 -0.92 12.98
CA VAL A 95 2.85 0.06 13.94
C VAL A 95 3.77 -0.59 14.98
N ALA A 96 3.40 -1.75 15.50
CA ALA A 96 4.24 -2.53 16.42
C ALA A 96 5.58 -2.87 15.77
N THR A 97 5.55 -3.26 14.49
CA THR A 97 6.78 -3.54 13.73
C THR A 97 7.58 -2.27 13.48
N ARG A 98 6.95 -1.14 13.15
CA ARG A 98 7.64 0.16 13.06
C ARG A 98 8.40 0.53 14.33
N GLU A 99 7.81 0.28 15.49
CA GLU A 99 8.37 0.63 16.80
C GLU A 99 9.57 -0.24 17.20
N HIS A 100 9.55 -1.52 16.81
CA HIS A 100 10.51 -2.51 17.31
C HIS A 100 11.47 -3.10 16.26
N ALA A 101 11.10 -3.06 14.98
CA ALA A 101 11.86 -3.55 13.82
C ALA A 101 11.54 -2.70 12.57
N PRO A 102 11.91 -1.40 12.56
CA PRO A 102 11.49 -0.44 11.54
C PRO A 102 11.85 -0.84 10.10
N GLU A 103 12.91 -1.62 9.89
CA GLU A 103 13.29 -2.17 8.60
C GLU A 103 12.26 -3.16 8.03
N LEU A 104 11.43 -3.77 8.88
CA LEU A 104 10.38 -4.71 8.50
C LEU A 104 8.99 -4.05 8.37
N GLU A 105 8.85 -2.75 8.64
CA GLU A 105 7.57 -2.05 8.57
C GLU A 105 6.91 -2.17 7.18
N TRP A 106 7.64 -1.78 6.14
CA TRP A 106 7.16 -1.85 4.75
C TRP A 106 7.00 -3.28 4.24
N PRO A 107 7.96 -4.19 4.44
CA PRO A 107 7.78 -5.61 4.13
C PRO A 107 6.52 -6.20 4.75
N LEU A 108 6.27 -5.96 6.05
CA LEU A 108 5.11 -6.52 6.74
C LEU A 108 3.80 -5.95 6.18
N LEU A 109 3.73 -4.64 5.98
CA LEU A 109 2.57 -4.01 5.35
C LEU A 109 2.26 -4.63 3.97
N ARG A 110 3.30 -4.85 3.15
CA ARG A 110 3.16 -5.47 1.84
C ARG A 110 2.61 -6.88 1.94
N ARG A 111 3.11 -7.72 2.85
CA ARG A 111 2.62 -9.10 3.04
C ARG A 111 1.20 -9.14 3.58
N LEU A 112 0.83 -8.24 4.49
CA LEU A 112 -0.55 -8.10 4.95
C LEU A 112 -1.51 -7.70 3.82
N ARG A 113 -1.11 -6.75 2.97
CA ARG A 113 -1.89 -6.36 1.77
C ARG A 113 -2.11 -7.55 0.85
N ILE A 114 -1.03 -8.24 0.45
CA ILE A 114 -1.10 -9.43 -0.41
C ILE A 114 -2.08 -10.45 0.17
N ARG A 115 -1.90 -10.83 1.44
CA ARG A 115 -2.77 -11.83 2.11
C ARG A 115 -4.23 -11.41 2.14
N ASN A 116 -4.52 -10.14 2.45
CA ASN A 116 -5.89 -9.62 2.42
C ASN A 116 -6.52 -9.75 1.03
N PHE A 117 -5.79 -9.37 -0.01
CA PHE A 117 -6.26 -9.42 -1.40
C PHE A 117 -6.19 -10.82 -2.01
N GLU A 118 -5.57 -11.80 -1.35
CA GLU A 118 -5.68 -13.25 -1.63
C GLU A 118 -6.88 -13.90 -0.91
N GLY A 119 -7.57 -13.14 -0.05
CA GLY A 119 -8.80 -13.56 0.63
C GLY A 119 -8.65 -13.80 2.14
N ALA A 120 -7.44 -13.71 2.70
CA ALA A 120 -7.20 -13.85 4.14
C ALA A 120 -7.77 -12.68 4.94
N PHE A 121 -8.12 -12.92 6.21
CA PHE A 121 -8.73 -11.90 7.07
C PHE A 121 -7.68 -11.19 7.92
N LEU A 122 -7.66 -9.85 7.86
CA LEU A 122 -6.69 -9.01 8.58
C LEU A 122 -6.90 -8.93 10.09
N ASP A 123 -8.04 -9.43 10.57
CA ASP A 123 -8.37 -9.56 11.99
C ASP A 123 -8.22 -11.00 12.50
N ASP A 124 -7.67 -11.91 11.68
CA ASP A 124 -7.31 -13.26 12.09
C ASP A 124 -5.84 -13.32 12.53
N THR A 125 -5.61 -13.81 13.74
CA THR A 125 -4.28 -14.04 14.31
C THR A 125 -3.39 -14.91 13.42
N ALA A 126 -3.95 -15.90 12.71
CA ALA A 126 -3.18 -16.75 11.81
C ALA A 126 -2.65 -15.95 10.60
N THR A 127 -3.46 -15.06 10.03
CA THR A 127 -3.03 -14.18 8.93
C THR A 127 -1.87 -13.27 9.37
N LEU A 128 -1.94 -12.72 10.58
CA LEU A 128 -0.88 -11.85 11.11
C LEU A 128 0.41 -12.64 11.39
N ALA A 129 0.29 -13.83 11.96
CA ALA A 129 1.41 -14.73 12.21
C ALA A 129 2.10 -15.13 10.90
N ASP A 130 1.33 -15.55 9.89
CA ASP A 130 1.90 -15.93 8.61
C ASP A 130 2.54 -14.74 7.88
N ALA A 131 1.98 -13.53 8.00
CA ALA A 131 2.59 -12.32 7.46
C ALA A 131 3.92 -11.98 8.15
N ALA A 132 4.05 -12.25 9.45
CA ALA A 132 5.31 -12.12 10.17
C ALA A 132 6.35 -13.12 9.66
N VAL A 133 5.96 -14.40 9.49
CA VAL A 133 6.85 -15.44 8.94
C VAL A 133 7.36 -15.05 7.55
N ASP A 134 6.49 -14.51 6.69
CA ASP A 134 6.87 -14.09 5.34
C ASP A 134 8.01 -13.06 5.30
N VAL A 135 8.16 -12.26 6.36
CA VAL A 135 9.18 -11.21 6.47
C VAL A 135 10.31 -11.58 7.42
N GLY A 136 10.35 -12.82 7.89
CA GLY A 136 11.37 -13.32 8.82
C GLY A 136 11.21 -12.83 10.27
N LEU A 137 10.01 -12.40 10.66
CA LEU A 137 9.69 -11.99 12.04
C LEU A 137 9.03 -13.15 12.80
N ASP A 138 9.41 -13.35 14.07
CA ASP A 138 8.76 -14.34 14.95
C ASP A 138 7.30 -13.90 15.26
N PRO A 139 6.29 -14.72 14.93
CA PRO A 139 4.89 -14.42 15.24
C PRO A 139 4.61 -14.15 16.71
N ALA A 140 5.27 -14.86 17.63
CA ALA A 140 5.07 -14.67 19.05
C ALA A 140 5.61 -13.30 19.51
N GLN A 141 6.72 -12.86 18.90
CA GLN A 141 7.30 -11.55 19.14
C GLN A 141 6.40 -10.44 18.62
N LEU A 142 5.87 -10.56 17.40
CA LEU A 142 4.90 -9.60 16.85
C LEU A 142 3.67 -9.49 17.76
N SER A 143 3.10 -10.63 18.16
CA SER A 143 1.93 -10.65 19.06
C SER A 143 2.21 -9.91 20.37
N ALA A 144 3.38 -10.14 20.98
CA ALA A 144 3.76 -9.47 22.23
C ALA A 144 3.92 -7.95 22.06
N TRP A 145 4.49 -7.49 20.95
CA TRP A 145 4.61 -6.05 20.66
C TRP A 145 3.24 -5.39 20.51
N MET A 146 2.33 -6.04 19.78
CA MET A 146 0.98 -5.53 19.53
C MET A 146 0.17 -5.29 20.82
N GLU A 147 0.40 -6.05 21.89
CA GLU A 147 -0.28 -5.87 23.18
C GLU A 147 -0.05 -4.48 23.79
N THR A 148 1.11 -3.86 23.51
CA THR A 148 1.50 -2.55 24.07
C THR A 148 1.43 -1.40 23.07
N THR A 149 1.31 -1.69 21.78
CA THR A 149 1.28 -0.68 20.72
C THR A 149 0.02 0.18 20.78
N ASP A 150 0.17 1.48 20.52
CA ASP A 150 -0.95 2.42 20.39
C ASP A 150 -1.07 2.96 18.96
N LEU A 151 -2.29 2.96 18.42
CA LEU A 151 -2.61 3.54 17.11
C LEU A 151 -3.04 5.02 17.19
N GLY A 152 -3.08 5.60 18.40
CA GLY A 152 -3.55 6.94 18.68
C GLY A 152 -2.87 8.02 17.83
N GLU A 153 -1.54 8.01 17.74
CA GLU A 153 -0.78 9.01 16.96
C GLU A 153 -1.12 8.92 15.46
N ASP A 154 -1.12 7.73 14.89
CA ASP A 154 -1.40 7.52 13.47
C ASP A 154 -2.82 7.93 13.11
N LYS A 155 -3.80 7.55 13.94
CA LYS A 155 -5.20 7.96 13.78
C LYS A 155 -5.37 9.47 13.92
N ALA A 156 -4.73 10.09 14.92
CA ALA A 156 -4.80 11.53 15.13
C ALA A 156 -4.21 12.30 13.95
N THR A 157 -3.06 11.86 13.44
CA THR A 157 -2.41 12.46 12.26
C THR A 157 -3.29 12.32 11.03
N ALA A 158 -3.83 11.12 10.78
CA ALA A 158 -4.75 10.86 9.66
C ALA A 158 -6.03 11.73 9.72
N ARG A 159 -6.46 12.09 10.93
CA ARG A 159 -7.65 12.92 11.21
C ARG A 159 -7.36 14.42 11.28
N ASN A 160 -6.14 14.84 10.93
CA ASN A 160 -5.74 16.24 10.89
C ASN A 160 -5.17 16.64 9.50
N PRO A 161 -6.01 16.70 8.44
CA PRO A 161 -5.52 17.04 7.11
C PRO A 161 -4.97 18.46 7.02
N SER A 162 -3.90 18.63 6.22
CA SER A 162 -3.31 19.92 5.94
C SER A 162 -4.31 20.88 5.27
N PRO A 163 -4.12 22.21 5.35
CA PRO A 163 -4.95 23.17 4.62
C PRO A 163 -5.02 22.90 3.10
N ALA A 164 -3.91 22.44 2.50
CA ALA A 164 -3.86 22.08 1.09
C ALA A 164 -4.71 20.83 0.78
N ALA A 165 -4.71 19.83 1.66
CA ALA A 165 -5.58 18.67 1.54
C ALA A 165 -7.06 19.05 1.74
N LEU A 166 -7.37 19.93 2.70
CA LEU A 166 -8.73 20.42 2.98
C LEU A 166 -9.31 21.22 1.80
N ALA A 167 -8.48 21.94 1.04
CA ALA A 167 -8.90 22.60 -0.20
C ALA A 167 -9.44 21.60 -1.26
N GLN A 168 -9.09 20.32 -1.11
CA GLN A 168 -9.59 19.19 -1.91
C GLN A 168 -10.44 18.24 -1.07
N SER A 169 -11.32 18.76 -0.21
CA SER A 169 -12.13 17.97 0.73
C SER A 169 -12.95 16.83 0.10
N HIS A 170 -13.29 16.90 -1.19
CA HIS A 170 -13.95 15.82 -1.92
C HIS A 170 -13.07 14.57 -2.13
N LYS A 171 -11.76 14.67 -1.89
CA LYS A 171 -10.79 13.55 -1.86
C LYS A 171 -10.58 12.99 -0.46
N LEU A 172 -11.14 13.63 0.56
CA LEU A 172 -11.03 13.25 1.97
C LEU A 172 -12.31 12.52 2.42
N ALA A 173 -12.24 11.85 3.57
CA ALA A 173 -13.38 11.17 4.16
C ALA A 173 -13.91 11.94 5.37
N LYS A 174 -15.22 11.86 5.61
CA LYS A 174 -15.84 12.39 6.81
C LYS A 174 -15.65 11.43 7.99
N TRP A 175 -15.54 11.98 9.19
CA TRP A 175 -15.62 11.29 10.48
C TRP A 175 -16.28 12.22 11.50
N GLU A 176 -16.57 11.75 12.71
CA GLU A 176 -17.29 12.55 13.72
C GLU A 176 -16.63 13.92 14.00
N GLY A 177 -15.31 14.00 13.97
CA GLY A 177 -14.54 15.22 14.19
C GLY A 177 -14.23 16.06 12.94
N GLY A 178 -14.81 15.77 11.78
CA GLY A 178 -14.62 16.56 10.55
C GLY A 178 -14.12 15.74 9.36
N MET A 179 -13.00 16.18 8.76
CA MET A 179 -12.38 15.50 7.61
C MET A 179 -11.13 14.73 8.05
N ARG A 180 -10.85 13.62 7.38
CA ARG A 180 -9.63 12.82 7.53
C ARG A 180 -9.08 12.40 6.17
N TYR A 181 -7.78 12.11 6.10
CA TYR A 181 -7.18 11.52 4.91
C TYR A 181 -7.87 10.20 4.52
N THR A 182 -8.01 9.99 3.21
CA THR A 182 -8.38 8.71 2.60
C THR A 182 -7.13 7.92 2.27
N CYS A 183 -7.30 6.64 1.91
CA CYS A 183 -6.18 5.77 1.59
C CYS A 183 -6.13 5.51 0.07
N PRO A 184 -4.97 5.68 -0.58
CA PRO A 184 -3.81 6.33 -0.01
C PRO A 184 -3.99 7.87 -0.05
N SER A 185 -3.25 8.62 0.77
CA SER A 185 -3.01 10.06 0.61
C SER A 185 -1.55 10.37 0.95
N TYR A 186 -0.96 11.37 0.31
CA TYR A 186 0.46 11.68 0.49
C TYR A 186 0.65 13.14 0.90
N GLU A 187 1.61 13.41 1.79
CA GLU A 187 2.21 14.73 1.99
C GLU A 187 3.67 14.63 1.60
N ILE A 188 4.09 15.36 0.57
CA ILE A 188 5.41 15.26 -0.05
C ILE A 188 6.16 16.56 0.23
N SER A 189 7.24 16.49 0.99
CA SER A 189 8.04 17.63 1.43
C SER A 189 9.46 17.57 0.87
N GLY A 190 9.90 18.66 0.24
CA GLY A 190 11.28 18.85 -0.24
C GLY A 190 11.77 20.27 0.03
N PRO A 191 12.96 20.66 -0.49
CA PRO A 191 13.54 21.98 -0.23
C PRO A 191 12.66 23.17 -0.63
N ALA A 192 11.80 23.01 -1.64
CA ALA A 192 10.91 24.08 -2.12
C ALA A 192 9.54 24.12 -1.42
N GLY A 193 9.26 23.19 -0.49
CA GLY A 193 8.04 23.18 0.31
C GLY A 193 7.34 21.82 0.36
N THR A 194 6.05 21.84 0.73
CA THR A 194 5.22 20.65 0.88
C THR A 194 4.01 20.69 -0.06
N ILE A 195 3.75 19.58 -0.74
CA ILE A 195 2.56 19.38 -1.57
C ILE A 195 1.72 18.23 -1.00
N ALA A 196 0.42 18.51 -0.82
CA ALA A 196 -0.57 17.51 -0.46
C ALA A 196 -1.13 16.83 -1.72
N VAL A 197 -1.17 15.49 -1.71
CA VAL A 197 -1.70 14.64 -2.77
C VAL A 197 -2.78 13.73 -2.17
N PRO A 198 -3.99 14.26 -1.89
CA PRO A 198 -5.04 13.52 -1.19
C PRO A 198 -5.76 12.52 -2.10
N GLY A 199 -6.04 11.33 -1.56
CA GLY A 199 -6.75 10.25 -2.23
C GLY A 199 -5.93 9.52 -3.30
N PHE A 200 -6.56 8.55 -3.95
CA PHE A 200 -5.99 7.87 -5.11
C PHE A 200 -5.76 8.87 -6.26
N GLN A 201 -4.53 8.94 -6.75
CA GLN A 201 -4.12 9.88 -7.79
C GLN A 201 -3.34 9.16 -8.90
N PRO A 202 -3.39 9.66 -10.14
CA PRO A 202 -2.61 9.10 -11.23
C PRO A 202 -1.11 9.40 -11.07
N TRP A 203 -0.26 8.62 -11.75
CA TRP A 203 1.20 8.78 -11.75
C TRP A 203 1.66 10.25 -11.90
N ALA A 204 1.07 10.97 -12.85
CA ALA A 204 1.43 12.35 -13.16
C ALA A 204 1.34 13.31 -11.95
N ALA A 205 0.45 13.03 -10.98
CA ALA A 205 0.35 13.85 -9.77
C ALA A 205 1.63 13.76 -8.91
N TYR A 206 2.18 12.55 -8.76
CA TYR A 206 3.41 12.33 -7.99
C TYR A 206 4.64 12.91 -8.70
N GLU A 207 4.71 12.74 -10.01
CA GLU A 207 5.80 13.27 -10.84
C GLU A 207 5.84 14.81 -10.79
N VAL A 208 4.69 15.46 -10.98
CA VAL A 208 4.58 16.92 -10.86
C VAL A 208 4.89 17.39 -9.44
N ALA A 209 4.41 16.70 -8.41
CA ALA A 209 4.68 17.06 -7.03
C ALA A 209 6.18 17.04 -6.72
N LEU A 210 6.88 15.96 -7.08
CA LEU A 210 8.33 15.84 -6.86
C LEU A 210 9.13 16.91 -7.61
N ALA A 211 8.81 17.16 -8.89
CA ALA A 211 9.47 18.18 -9.68
C ALA A 211 9.31 19.60 -9.07
N ASN A 212 8.22 19.86 -8.35
CA ASN A 212 7.97 21.16 -7.73
C ASN A 212 8.58 21.28 -6.32
N VAL A 213 8.66 20.21 -5.54
CA VAL A 213 9.24 20.27 -4.19
C VAL A 213 10.75 20.05 -4.17
N ALA A 214 11.29 19.33 -5.14
CA ALA A 214 12.70 18.95 -5.24
C ALA A 214 13.13 18.76 -6.71
N PRO A 215 13.28 19.85 -7.49
CA PRO A 215 13.62 19.78 -8.91
C PRO A 215 14.99 19.17 -9.21
N ASP A 216 15.90 19.13 -8.22
CA ASP A 216 17.26 18.61 -8.38
C ASP A 216 17.38 17.09 -8.16
N LEU A 217 16.26 16.38 -7.96
CA LEU A 217 16.27 14.92 -7.81
C LEU A 217 16.87 14.24 -9.04
N LEU A 218 17.79 13.31 -8.80
CA LEU A 218 18.35 12.48 -9.86
C LEU A 218 17.39 11.32 -10.15
N ARG A 219 16.87 11.27 -11.37
CA ARG A 219 15.96 10.22 -11.83
C ARG A 219 16.77 9.10 -12.51
N ARG A 220 16.68 7.87 -12.00
CA ARG A 220 17.22 6.67 -12.63
C ARG A 220 16.47 6.35 -13.93
N GLU A 221 17.15 5.72 -14.88
CA GLU A 221 16.51 5.12 -16.06
C GLU A 221 15.57 3.96 -15.66
N ALA A 222 14.68 3.54 -16.57
CA ALA A 222 13.89 2.33 -16.36
C ALA A 222 14.80 1.08 -16.21
N PRO A 223 14.35 0.01 -15.54
CA PRO A 223 15.09 -1.24 -15.52
C PRO A 223 15.35 -1.75 -16.95
N ALA A 224 16.48 -2.40 -17.18
CA ALA A 224 16.86 -2.96 -18.47
C ALA A 224 15.91 -4.10 -18.88
N ASP A 225 15.46 -4.90 -17.91
CA ASP A 225 14.50 -5.98 -18.10
C ASP A 225 13.73 -6.31 -16.80
N VAL A 226 12.74 -7.20 -16.92
CA VAL A 226 11.91 -7.62 -15.78
C VAL A 226 12.69 -8.41 -14.73
N SER A 227 13.82 -9.02 -15.08
CA SER A 227 14.63 -9.81 -14.13
C SER A 227 15.41 -8.89 -13.21
N GLU A 228 16.01 -7.81 -13.75
CA GLU A 228 16.62 -6.76 -12.94
C GLU A 228 15.61 -6.18 -11.95
N LEU A 229 14.39 -5.89 -12.42
CA LEU A 229 13.34 -5.32 -11.58
C LEU A 229 12.94 -6.28 -10.45
N LEU A 230 12.66 -7.55 -10.75
CA LEU A 230 12.27 -8.53 -9.73
C LEU A 230 13.41 -8.79 -8.72
N SER A 231 14.66 -8.84 -9.19
CA SER A 231 15.82 -8.98 -8.31
C SER A 231 15.99 -7.77 -7.38
N TRP A 232 15.77 -6.56 -7.89
CA TRP A 232 15.81 -5.34 -7.08
C TRP A 232 14.68 -5.28 -6.06
N ALA A 233 13.47 -5.70 -6.44
CA ALA A 233 12.31 -5.65 -5.57
C ALA A 233 12.41 -6.61 -4.38
N GLY A 234 13.16 -7.71 -4.54
CA GLY A 234 13.39 -8.70 -3.48
C GLY A 234 12.11 -9.36 -2.94
N SER A 235 10.99 -9.19 -3.63
CA SER A 235 9.66 -9.67 -3.25
C SER A 235 8.77 -9.83 -4.48
N PRO A 236 7.72 -10.66 -4.42
CA PRO A 236 6.84 -10.86 -5.56
C PRO A 236 6.14 -9.57 -6.00
N LEU A 237 6.15 -9.30 -7.32
CA LEU A 237 5.48 -8.14 -7.93
C LEU A 237 4.33 -8.59 -8.82
N ALA A 238 3.23 -7.85 -8.79
CA ALA A 238 2.12 -8.04 -9.73
C ALA A 238 2.52 -7.61 -11.14
N SER A 239 1.86 -8.18 -12.16
CA SER A 239 2.06 -7.77 -13.55
C SER A 239 1.90 -6.26 -13.76
N LYS A 240 0.92 -5.67 -13.07
CA LYS A 240 0.67 -4.22 -13.10
C LYS A 240 1.79 -3.41 -12.48
N GLU A 241 2.40 -3.87 -11.40
CA GLU A 241 3.54 -3.21 -10.77
C GLU A 241 4.73 -3.20 -11.71
N VAL A 242 5.03 -4.36 -12.33
CA VAL A 242 6.10 -4.48 -13.34
C VAL A 242 5.84 -3.55 -14.52
N ALA A 243 4.63 -3.56 -15.08
CA ALA A 243 4.26 -2.69 -16.20
C ALA A 243 4.47 -1.20 -15.89
N VAL A 244 4.05 -0.76 -14.70
CA VAL A 244 4.18 0.65 -14.29
C VAL A 244 5.65 1.05 -14.09
N VAL A 245 6.49 0.20 -13.48
CA VAL A 245 7.91 0.52 -13.26
C VAL A 245 8.70 0.48 -14.57
N MET A 246 8.41 -0.49 -15.44
CA MET A 246 9.02 -0.63 -16.77
C MET A 246 8.50 0.38 -17.80
N ASP A 247 7.53 1.21 -17.43
CA ASP A 247 6.85 2.18 -18.30
C ASP A 247 6.29 1.54 -19.59
N THR A 248 5.61 0.40 -19.42
CA THR A 248 5.01 -0.40 -20.50
C THR A 248 3.57 -0.82 -20.16
N ASP A 249 2.91 -1.56 -21.05
CA ASP A 249 1.59 -2.12 -20.79
C ASP A 249 1.64 -3.50 -20.10
N VAL A 250 0.52 -3.88 -19.47
CA VAL A 250 0.43 -5.14 -18.72
C VAL A 250 0.65 -6.37 -19.60
N PRO A 251 0.05 -6.50 -20.81
CA PRO A 251 0.32 -7.63 -21.70
C PRO A 251 1.82 -7.81 -22.02
N THR A 252 2.53 -6.72 -22.33
CA THR A 252 3.96 -6.74 -22.64
C THR A 252 4.78 -7.17 -21.43
N ALA A 253 4.48 -6.61 -20.25
CA ALA A 253 5.14 -7.00 -19.00
C ALA A 253 4.90 -8.48 -18.68
N ARG A 254 3.66 -8.97 -18.82
CA ARG A 254 3.30 -10.38 -18.58
C ARG A 254 4.04 -11.33 -19.52
N GLU A 255 4.13 -10.98 -20.81
CA GLU A 255 4.87 -11.80 -21.77
C GLU A 255 6.35 -11.92 -21.39
N ALA A 256 6.97 -10.83 -20.95
CA ALA A 256 8.36 -10.85 -20.49
C ALA A 256 8.52 -11.68 -19.20
N LEU A 257 7.62 -11.50 -18.23
CA LEU A 257 7.62 -12.24 -16.97
C LEU A 257 7.46 -13.75 -17.17
N GLY A 258 6.56 -14.17 -18.06
CA GLY A 258 6.32 -15.58 -18.37
C GLY A 258 7.53 -16.34 -18.95
N ARG A 259 8.60 -15.64 -19.29
CA ARG A 259 9.87 -16.24 -19.77
C ARG A 259 10.88 -16.50 -18.67
N VAL A 260 10.78 -15.81 -17.52
CA VAL A 260 11.85 -15.77 -16.49
C VAL A 260 11.35 -15.90 -15.04
N ALA A 261 10.03 -15.93 -14.83
CA ALA A 261 9.42 -15.91 -13.51
C ALA A 261 8.23 -16.87 -13.41
N ALA A 262 7.95 -17.33 -12.20
CA ALA A 262 6.78 -18.13 -11.87
C ALA A 262 5.66 -17.24 -11.31
N GLU A 263 4.43 -17.47 -11.78
CA GLU A 263 3.23 -16.75 -11.33
C GLU A 263 2.58 -17.47 -10.13
N HIS A 264 2.35 -16.73 -9.06
CA HIS A 264 1.37 -17.03 -8.02
C HIS A 264 0.04 -16.37 -8.37
N HIS A 265 -0.91 -17.16 -8.86
CA HIS A 265 -2.17 -16.66 -9.39
C HIS A 265 -3.13 -16.15 -8.30
N VAL A 266 -3.68 -14.95 -8.49
CA VAL A 266 -4.64 -14.29 -7.59
C VAL A 266 -5.67 -13.51 -8.41
N GLY A 267 -6.93 -13.97 -8.38
CA GLY A 267 -8.04 -13.31 -9.06
C GLY A 267 -7.91 -13.35 -10.58
N ALA A 268 -7.79 -12.20 -11.23
CA ALA A 268 -7.65 -12.09 -12.69
C ALA A 268 -6.19 -12.03 -13.17
N ASP A 269 -5.22 -11.99 -12.25
CA ASP A 269 -3.79 -11.82 -12.53
C ASP A 269 -3.00 -12.63 -11.47
N GLY A 270 -1.81 -12.18 -11.06
CA GLY A 270 -0.99 -12.83 -10.06
C GLY A 270 0.28 -12.05 -9.73
N PHE A 271 1.06 -12.59 -8.80
CA PHE A 271 2.37 -12.08 -8.42
C PHE A 271 3.47 -12.95 -9.00
N TRP A 272 4.57 -12.34 -9.41
CA TRP A 272 5.67 -13.01 -10.11
C TRP A 272 6.92 -13.02 -9.24
N THR A 273 7.57 -14.18 -9.18
CA THR A 273 8.87 -14.38 -8.53
C THR A 273 9.83 -14.98 -9.54
N LEU A 274 11.09 -14.53 -9.55
CA LEU A 274 12.12 -15.11 -10.41
C LEU A 274 12.22 -16.62 -10.20
N THR A 275 12.35 -17.36 -11.30
CA THR A 275 12.75 -18.76 -11.24
C THR A 275 14.27 -18.84 -11.07
N ASP A 276 14.71 -19.74 -10.19
CA ASP A 276 16.14 -20.09 -10.07
C ASP A 276 16.72 -20.67 -11.38
#